data_AF-Q0IFR4-F1
#
_entry.id   AF-Q0IFR4-F1
#
_cell.length_a   1.000
_cell.length_b   1.000
_cell.length_c   1.000
_cell.angle_alpha   90.00
_cell.angle_beta   90.00
_cell.angle_gamma   90.00
#
_symmetry.space_group_name_H-M   'P 1'
#
loop_
_entity.id
_entity.type
_entity.pdbx_description
1 polymer ?
#
loop_
_entity_poly.entity_id
_entity_poly.type
_entity_poly.pdbx_seq_one_letter_code
_entity_poly.pdbx_strand_id
1 'polypeptide(L)'
;MTERMFPSMRLTVDGLDADTNYCVLLEMMPISDCRFKFSGSQWVPAGGAEPQSPQRFCLHPDSPALGTHWASQPIVFNKVKLTNNTLDNNGHVVLTSMHKYQPRIHIIRTADPSQIPWAAQQAFVFPETEFVAVTAYQVGI
;
A
#
# COMPACT_ATOMS: atom_id res chain seq x y z
N MET A 1 7.22 14.03 7.85
CA MET A 1 8.16 13.70 6.76
C MET A 1 7.38 12.93 5.72
N THR A 2 7.58 13.21 4.43
CA THR A 2 6.85 12.56 3.35
C THR A 2 7.87 11.97 2.39
N GLU A 3 7.86 10.65 2.21
CA GLU A 3 8.81 9.94 1.36
C GLU A 3 8.10 9.16 0.26
N ARG A 4 8.78 8.97 -0.87
CA ARG A 4 8.28 8.06 -1.91
C ARG A 4 8.71 6.64 -1.56
N MET A 5 7.83 5.67 -1.85
CA MET A 5 8.18 4.26 -1.72
C MET A 5 9.30 3.88 -2.70
N PHE A 6 10.34 3.22 -2.20
CA PHE A 6 11.40 2.63 -3.00
C PHE A 6 11.75 1.22 -2.46
N PRO A 7 11.83 0.19 -3.31
CA PRO A 7 11.44 0.19 -4.72
C PRO A 7 9.93 0.46 -4.90
N SER A 8 9.53 1.00 -6.05
CA SER A 8 8.11 1.22 -6.35
C SER A 8 7.43 -0.09 -6.75
N MET A 9 6.16 -0.25 -6.38
CA MET A 9 5.36 -1.40 -6.80
C MET A 9 5.01 -1.27 -8.30
N ARG A 10 5.39 -2.28 -9.08
CA ARG A 10 5.07 -2.42 -10.50
C ARG A 10 4.55 -3.84 -10.74
N LEU A 11 3.41 -3.98 -11.42
CA LEU A 11 2.79 -5.27 -11.71
C LEU A 11 2.04 -5.25 -13.04
N THR A 12 1.86 -6.43 -13.63
CA THR A 12 0.94 -6.66 -14.75
C THR A 12 -0.27 -7.44 -14.26
N VAL A 13 -1.40 -7.28 -14.92
CA VAL A 13 -2.63 -8.01 -14.61
C VAL A 13 -3.19 -8.62 -15.88
N ASP A 14 -3.61 -9.88 -15.78
CA ASP A 14 -4.25 -10.64 -16.84
C ASP A 14 -5.62 -11.17 -16.37
N GLY A 15 -6.47 -11.58 -17.32
CA GLY A 15 -7.75 -12.23 -17.02
C GLY A 15 -8.90 -11.30 -16.63
N LEU A 16 -8.73 -9.98 -16.76
CA LEU A 16 -9.82 -9.02 -16.56
C LEU A 16 -10.82 -9.08 -17.72
N ASP A 17 -12.10 -8.96 -17.39
CA ASP A 17 -13.16 -8.70 -18.37
C ASP A 17 -12.90 -7.34 -19.07
N ALA A 18 -12.70 -7.39 -20.38
CA ALA A 18 -12.27 -6.27 -21.22
C ALA A 18 -13.15 -5.02 -21.11
N ASP A 19 -14.47 -5.22 -21.05
CA ASP A 19 -15.49 -4.15 -21.13
C ASP A 19 -16.02 -3.74 -19.74
N THR A 20 -15.39 -4.24 -18.69
CA THR A 20 -15.76 -3.96 -17.31
C THR A 20 -14.81 -2.96 -16.68
N ASN A 21 -15.34 -2.03 -15.88
CA ASN A 21 -14.53 -1.10 -15.09
C ASN A 21 -14.00 -1.73 -13.81
N TYR A 22 -12.75 -1.40 -13.51
CA TYR A 22 -12.05 -1.78 -12.29
C TYR A 22 -11.37 -0.57 -11.65
N CYS A 23 -11.38 -0.57 -10.32
CA CYS A 23 -10.49 0.23 -9.49
C CYS A 23 -9.32 -0.63 -9.02
N VAL A 24 -8.11 -0.09 -9.05
CA VAL A 24 -6.91 -0.76 -8.51
C VAL A 24 -6.37 0.05 -7.34
N LEU A 25 -6.19 -0.61 -6.19
CA LEU A 25 -5.81 0.03 -4.93
C LEU A 25 -4.62 -0.69 -4.32
N LEU A 26 -3.71 0.08 -3.72
CA LEU A 26 -2.61 -0.43 -2.91
C LEU A 26 -2.89 -0.10 -1.44
N GLU A 27 -2.96 -1.12 -0.59
CA GLU A 27 -3.10 -0.99 0.87
C GLU A 27 -1.78 -1.42 1.55
N MET A 28 -1.38 -0.70 2.59
CA MET A 28 -0.30 -1.09 3.49
C MET A 28 -0.90 -1.75 4.72
N MET A 29 -1.03 -3.07 4.71
CA MET A 29 -1.63 -3.79 5.84
C MET A 29 -0.64 -3.92 7.00
N PRO A 30 -1.02 -3.58 8.24
CA PRO A 30 -0.21 -3.93 9.41
C PRO A 30 -0.19 -5.46 9.59
N ILE A 31 0.99 -6.04 9.84
CA ILE A 31 1.17 -7.50 9.96
C ILE A 31 1.79 -7.94 11.29
N SER A 32 1.82 -7.06 12.28
CA SER A 32 2.39 -7.33 13.58
C SER A 32 1.75 -6.47 14.65
N ASP A 33 1.48 -7.05 15.82
CA ASP A 33 1.00 -6.35 17.02
C ASP A 33 2.16 -5.80 17.88
N CYS A 34 3.34 -5.64 17.28
CA CYS A 34 4.53 -5.11 17.93
C CYS A 34 5.03 -3.82 17.27
N ARG A 35 5.48 -2.89 18.11
CA ARG A 35 6.44 -1.85 17.72
C ARG A 35 7.84 -2.44 17.73
N PHE A 36 8.62 -2.17 16.71
CA PHE A 36 9.98 -2.69 16.56
C PHE A 36 11.05 -1.65 16.94
N LYS A 37 12.27 -2.12 17.17
CA LYS A 37 13.50 -1.32 17.12
C LYS A 37 14.56 -2.09 16.36
N PHE A 38 15.52 -1.38 15.77
CA PHE A 38 16.69 -2.00 15.19
C PHE A 38 17.80 -2.05 16.24
N SER A 39 18.26 -3.24 16.60
CA SER A 39 19.27 -3.45 17.64
C SER A 39 20.07 -4.72 17.34
N GLY A 40 21.39 -4.66 17.45
CA GLY A 40 22.25 -5.81 17.14
C GLY A 40 22.11 -6.28 15.69
N SER A 41 21.96 -5.35 14.75
CA SER A 41 21.73 -5.62 13.31
C SER A 41 20.47 -6.43 13.01
N GLN A 42 19.49 -6.40 13.92
CA GLN A 42 18.23 -7.13 13.79
C GLN A 42 17.05 -6.25 14.18
N TRP A 43 15.92 -6.50 13.54
CA TRP A 43 14.63 -5.97 13.98
C TRP A 43 14.12 -6.79 15.15
N VAL A 44 13.97 -6.16 16.31
CA VAL A 44 13.47 -6.82 17.54
C VAL A 44 12.22 -6.11 18.06
N PRO A 45 11.25 -6.84 18.63
CA PRO A 45 10.11 -6.23 19.31
C PRO A 45 10.56 -5.31 20.47
N ALA A 46 9.86 -4.19 20.64
CA ALA A 46 10.18 -3.13 21.61
C ALA A 46 8.94 -2.51 22.27
N GLY A 47 7.78 -3.16 22.14
CA GLY A 47 6.50 -2.71 22.69
C GLY A 47 5.32 -3.26 21.89
N GLY A 48 4.11 -3.01 22.37
CA GLY A 48 2.87 -3.30 21.62
C GLY A 48 2.68 -2.33 20.45
N ALA A 49 1.88 -2.74 19.46
CA ALA A 49 1.52 -1.90 18.34
C ALA A 49 0.73 -0.66 18.79
N GLU A 50 1.00 0.46 18.12
CA GLU A 50 0.29 1.72 18.28
C GLU A 50 -0.93 1.76 17.34
N PRO A 51 -1.92 2.66 17.58
CA PRO A 51 -3.07 2.80 16.69
C PRO A 51 -2.66 3.06 15.23
N GLN A 52 -3.30 2.34 14.30
CA GLN A 52 -3.00 2.41 12.87
C GLN A 52 -3.99 3.34 12.16
N SER A 53 -3.50 4.16 11.23
CA SER A 53 -4.37 5.05 10.45
C SER A 53 -5.30 4.24 9.52
N PRO A 54 -6.56 4.68 9.33
CA PRO A 54 -7.40 4.15 8.25
C PRO A 54 -6.91 4.60 6.87
N GLN A 55 -6.19 5.73 6.76
CA GLN A 55 -5.63 6.27 5.52
C GLN A 55 -4.33 5.56 5.10
N ARG A 56 -4.32 4.23 5.15
CA ARG A 56 -3.16 3.37 4.85
C ARG A 56 -3.22 2.78 3.44
N PHE A 57 -4.02 3.36 2.56
CA PHE A 57 -4.19 2.90 1.19
C PHE A 57 -4.16 4.07 0.21
N CYS A 58 -3.92 3.77 -1.06
CA CYS A 58 -4.03 4.71 -2.16
C CYS A 58 -4.71 4.05 -3.36
N LEU A 59 -5.66 4.78 -3.95
CA LEU A 59 -6.27 4.40 -5.22
C LEU A 59 -5.31 4.78 -6.38
N HIS A 60 -5.14 3.89 -7.35
CA HIS A 60 -4.36 4.19 -8.54
C HIS A 60 -5.04 5.32 -9.33
N PRO A 61 -4.31 6.34 -9.81
CA PRO A 61 -4.89 7.54 -10.44
C PRO A 61 -5.75 7.26 -11.67
N ASP A 62 -5.48 6.15 -12.37
CA ASP A 62 -6.27 5.73 -13.53
C ASP A 62 -7.60 5.07 -13.15
N SER A 63 -7.88 4.86 -11.86
CA SER A 63 -9.14 4.24 -11.43
C SER A 63 -10.31 5.26 -11.47
N PRO A 64 -11.51 4.83 -11.88
CA PRO A 64 -11.83 3.54 -12.50
C PRO A 64 -11.41 3.51 -13.98
N ALA A 65 -11.00 2.35 -14.47
CA ALA A 65 -10.72 2.12 -15.88
C ALA A 65 -11.11 0.71 -16.33
N LEU A 66 -11.29 0.52 -17.65
CA LEU A 66 -11.67 -0.75 -18.25
C LEU A 66 -10.61 -1.84 -18.04
N GLY A 67 -11.01 -3.10 -18.07
CA GLY A 67 -10.08 -4.24 -18.03
C GLY A 67 -9.04 -4.19 -19.15
N THR A 68 -9.43 -3.72 -20.34
CA THR A 68 -8.50 -3.48 -21.46
C THR A 68 -7.42 -2.45 -21.13
N HIS A 69 -7.76 -1.37 -20.41
CA HIS A 69 -6.78 -0.36 -19.97
C HIS A 69 -5.75 -0.99 -19.04
N TRP A 70 -6.21 -1.70 -18.02
CA TRP A 70 -5.33 -2.32 -17.01
C TRP A 70 -4.45 -3.43 -17.56
N ALA A 71 -4.92 -4.18 -18.54
CA ALA A 71 -4.14 -5.22 -19.22
C ALA A 71 -3.16 -4.66 -20.27
N SER A 72 -3.32 -3.39 -20.69
CA SER A 72 -2.54 -2.84 -21.80
C SER A 72 -1.07 -2.55 -21.46
N GLN A 73 -0.77 -2.19 -20.21
CA GLN A 73 0.56 -1.77 -19.75
C GLN A 73 0.73 -2.10 -18.25
N PRO A 74 1.97 -2.20 -17.74
CA PRO A 74 2.21 -2.39 -16.31
C PRO A 74 1.59 -1.27 -15.46
N ILE A 75 0.92 -1.67 -14.39
CA ILE A 75 0.40 -0.80 -13.33
C ILE A 75 1.56 -0.38 -12.43
N VAL A 76 1.72 0.92 -12.17
CA VAL A 76 2.89 1.47 -11.46
C VAL A 76 2.47 2.45 -10.37
N PHE A 77 2.83 2.14 -9.12
CA PHE A 77 2.58 2.98 -7.95
C PHE A 77 3.76 3.90 -7.61
N ASN A 78 4.37 4.55 -8.62
CA ASN A 78 5.56 5.41 -8.43
C ASN A 78 5.26 6.79 -7.81
N LYS A 79 3.99 7.18 -7.77
CA LYS A 79 3.54 8.45 -7.17
C LYS A 79 3.10 8.29 -5.71
N VAL A 80 3.12 7.07 -5.17
CA VAL A 80 2.73 6.82 -3.78
C VAL A 80 3.72 7.49 -2.84
N LYS A 81 3.17 8.26 -1.92
CA LYS A 81 3.90 8.95 -0.87
C LYS A 81 3.43 8.41 0.48
N LEU A 82 4.40 8.09 1.31
CA LEU A 82 4.22 7.63 2.68
C LEU A 82 4.46 8.81 3.61
N THR A 83 3.67 8.94 4.67
CA THR A 83 3.81 9.98 5.68
C THR A 83 3.56 9.40 7.08
N ASN A 84 4.18 10.00 8.09
CA ASN A 84 3.89 9.72 9.49
C ASN A 84 2.96 10.77 10.12
N ASN A 85 2.50 11.76 9.34
CA ASN A 85 1.54 12.75 9.81
C ASN A 85 0.13 12.16 9.83
N THR A 86 -0.42 11.92 11.01
CA THR A 86 -1.78 11.38 11.19
C THR A 86 -2.89 12.35 10.81
N LEU A 87 -2.55 13.62 10.57
CA LEU A 87 -3.47 14.68 10.14
C LEU A 87 -3.26 15.06 8.66
N ASP A 88 -2.71 14.14 7.85
CA ASP A 88 -2.45 14.38 6.42
C ASP A 88 -3.76 14.54 5.62
N ASN A 89 -3.95 15.72 5.04
CA ASN A 89 -5.09 16.03 4.16
C ASN A 89 -4.71 16.00 2.67
N ASN A 90 -3.52 15.51 2.33
CA ASN A 90 -3.00 15.48 0.97
C ASN A 90 -3.25 14.14 0.26
N GLY A 91 -3.93 13.20 0.93
CA GLY A 91 -4.20 11.87 0.41
C GLY A 91 -2.96 10.97 0.37
N HIS A 92 -1.92 11.30 1.14
CA HIS A 92 -0.76 10.42 1.29
C HIS A 92 -1.13 9.20 2.15
N VAL A 93 -0.37 8.12 1.98
CA VAL A 93 -0.53 6.91 2.80
C VAL A 93 0.11 7.17 4.16
N VAL A 94 -0.70 7.13 5.21
CA VAL A 94 -0.28 7.38 6.59
C VAL A 94 0.13 6.07 7.25
N LEU A 95 1.40 5.98 7.66
CA LEU A 95 1.97 4.82 8.35
C LEU A 95 2.54 5.24 9.71
N THR A 96 2.42 4.32 10.67
CA THR A 96 3.03 4.47 11.99
C THR A 96 4.48 3.99 11.92
N SER A 97 5.41 4.84 12.34
CA SER A 97 6.84 4.50 12.34
C SER A 97 7.12 3.28 13.23
N MET A 98 8.14 2.52 12.88
CA MET A 98 8.62 1.33 13.59
C MET A 98 7.60 0.17 13.62
N HIS A 99 6.65 0.15 12.69
CA HIS A 99 5.69 -0.94 12.52
C HIS A 99 5.91 -1.65 11.19
N LYS A 100 5.55 -2.94 11.17
CA LYS A 100 5.73 -3.82 10.00
C LYS A 100 4.47 -3.84 9.15
N TYR A 101 4.64 -3.68 7.84
CA TYR A 101 3.57 -3.63 6.86
C TYR A 101 3.80 -4.61 5.72
N GLN A 102 2.70 -5.12 5.18
CA GLN A 102 2.61 -5.88 3.94
C GLN A 102 1.82 -5.07 2.92
N PRO A 103 2.44 -4.60 1.83
CA PRO A 103 1.72 -4.13 0.65
C PRO A 103 0.75 -5.19 0.12
N ARG A 104 -0.51 -4.78 -0.11
CA ARG A 104 -1.57 -5.61 -0.68
C ARG A 104 -2.23 -4.86 -1.84
N ILE A 105 -2.30 -5.52 -2.99
CA ILE A 105 -2.95 -4.98 -4.19
C ILE A 105 -4.38 -5.48 -4.25
N HIS A 106 -5.32 -4.59 -4.48
CA HIS A 106 -6.73 -4.88 -4.65
C HIS A 106 -7.15 -4.57 -6.08
N ILE A 107 -7.84 -5.50 -6.73
CA ILE A 107 -8.50 -5.30 -8.01
C ILE A 107 -10.00 -5.41 -7.77
N ILE A 108 -10.72 -4.32 -7.99
CA ILE A 108 -12.10 -4.13 -7.52
C ILE A 108 -12.99 -3.85 -8.73
N ARG A 109 -13.97 -4.72 -8.99
CA ARG A 109 -14.88 -4.63 -10.14
C ARG A 109 -15.97 -3.58 -9.88
N THR A 110 -15.68 -2.30 -10.18
CA THR A 110 -16.61 -1.18 -10.04
C THR A 110 -16.29 -0.04 -11.01
N ALA A 111 -17.33 0.63 -11.48
CA ALA A 111 -17.23 1.91 -12.21
C ALA A 111 -17.35 3.13 -11.28
N ASP A 112 -17.74 2.93 -10.03
CA ASP A 112 -17.92 3.98 -9.03
C ASP A 112 -16.99 3.72 -7.82
N PRO A 113 -15.96 4.54 -7.60
CA PRO A 113 -15.08 4.43 -6.43
C PRO A 113 -15.81 4.49 -5.09
N SER A 114 -16.99 5.14 -5.02
CA SER A 114 -17.80 5.17 -3.79
C SER A 114 -18.27 3.76 -3.37
N GLN A 115 -18.37 2.83 -4.33
CA GLN A 115 -18.84 1.46 -4.11
C GLN A 115 -17.75 0.48 -3.71
N ILE A 116 -16.48 0.91 -3.63
CA ILE A 116 -15.33 0.05 -3.28
C ILE A 116 -15.58 -0.86 -2.05
N PRO A 117 -16.20 -0.38 -0.95
CA PRO A 117 -16.42 -1.22 0.24
C PRO A 117 -17.34 -2.43 0.01
N TRP A 118 -18.19 -2.40 -1.01
CA TRP A 118 -19.21 -3.42 -1.28
C TRP A 118 -19.01 -4.15 -2.62
N ALA A 119 -18.13 -3.63 -3.48
CA ALA A 119 -17.86 -4.22 -4.79
C ALA A 119 -17.08 -5.53 -4.68
N ALA A 120 -17.29 -6.41 -5.66
CA ALA A 120 -16.51 -7.64 -5.80
C ALA A 120 -15.03 -7.29 -6.02
N GLN A 121 -14.14 -7.92 -5.25
CA GLN A 121 -12.71 -7.63 -5.30
C GLN A 121 -11.86 -8.88 -5.12
N GLN A 122 -10.65 -8.85 -5.66
CA GLN A 122 -9.59 -9.81 -5.41
C GLN A 122 -8.37 -9.09 -4.85
N ALA A 123 -7.71 -9.71 -3.88
CA ALA A 123 -6.53 -9.16 -3.23
C ALA A 123 -5.30 -10.04 -3.45
N PHE A 124 -4.16 -9.41 -3.68
CA PHE A 124 -2.87 -10.04 -3.99
C PHE A 124 -1.79 -9.53 -3.07
N VAL A 125 -0.96 -10.45 -2.57
CA VAL A 125 0.11 -10.18 -1.62
C VAL A 125 1.40 -10.79 -2.15
N PHE A 126 2.49 -10.03 -2.07
CA PHE A 126 3.84 -10.44 -2.45
C PHE A 126 4.72 -10.41 -1.18
N PRO A 127 5.02 -11.55 -0.55
CA PRO A 127 5.73 -11.60 0.74
C PRO A 127 7.08 -10.89 0.74
N GLU A 128 7.76 -10.84 -0.40
CA GLU A 128 9.02 -10.14 -0.60
C GLU A 128 8.91 -8.61 -0.47
N THR A 129 7.69 -8.07 -0.40
CA THR A 129 7.43 -6.62 -0.29
C THR A 129 7.16 -6.15 1.15
N GLU A 130 7.27 -7.04 2.14
CA GLU A 130 7.19 -6.65 3.55
C GLU A 130 8.25 -5.61 3.92
N PHE A 131 7.88 -4.64 4.74
CA PHE A 131 8.82 -3.62 5.21
C PHE A 131 8.46 -3.11 6.61
N VAL A 132 9.42 -2.45 7.26
CA VAL A 132 9.19 -1.68 8.49
C VAL A 132 9.20 -0.20 8.12
N ALA A 133 8.14 0.54 8.45
CA ALA A 133 8.12 1.98 8.24
C ALA A 133 9.12 2.66 9.20
N VAL A 134 9.93 3.59 8.72
CA VAL A 134 10.93 4.30 9.54
C VAL A 134 10.96 5.77 9.16
N THR A 135 11.35 6.64 10.09
CA THR A 135 11.60 8.07 9.82
C THR A 135 13.05 8.36 9.42
N ALA A 136 13.96 7.40 9.64
CA ALA A 136 15.34 7.45 9.19
C ALA A 136 15.86 6.02 9.01
N TYR A 137 16.75 5.79 8.03
CA TYR A 137 17.39 4.50 7.84
C TYR A 137 18.12 4.07 9.12
N GLN A 138 17.86 2.84 9.56
CA GLN A 138 18.41 2.28 10.81
C GLN A 138 19.66 1.42 10.57
N VAL A 139 19.95 1.09 9.31
CA VAL A 139 21.17 0.41 8.91
C VAL A 139 22.23 1.47 8.71
N GLY A 140 23.24 1.51 9.61
CA GLY A 140 24.45 2.26 9.34
C GLY A 140 25.13 1.68 8.11
N ILE A 141 25.42 2.52 7.13
CA ILE A 141 26.37 2.19 6.05
C ILE A 141 27.76 2.12 6.67
#